data_AF-A0A0P9ACE5-F1
#
_entry.id   AF-A0A0P9ACE5-F1
#
_cell.length_a   1.000
_cell.length_b   1.000
_cell.length_c   1.000
_cell.angle_alpha   90.00
_cell.angle_beta   90.00
_cell.angle_gamma   90.00
#
_symmetry.space_group_name_H-M   'P 1'
#
loop_
_entity.id
_entity.type
_entity.pdbx_description
1 polymer ?
#
loop_
_entity_poly.entity_id
_entity_poly.type
_entity_poly.pdbx_seq_one_letter_code
_entity_poly.pdbx_strand_id
1 'polypeptide(L)'
;MPSKLKTDIVELGGKTEEWCVIMDLCNCYEACDDFNIIAAINFLEDLPLTSFHEAYAKYNNITECTDEKVKSKITGVLKEYYFTCFEKEIRYVEPLLVRNLRRESEQCRHSGILKYIAKLHNRIEITNDAFLFHKYKLFTVPFTSFSRIVVRISSYIDPHLLMDYEQDMVQFTIRMHLNKGEESVPRDLLRVVKALSDETRLKILRRIFKQRETTQSLAAELKLTEACVSKHLKLLYEAGVLYKERSGNYIYYYLNTSAIDKIPWAIYEYMG
;
A
#
# COMPACT_ATOMS: atom_id res chain seq x y z
N MET A 1 5.85 -17.26 13.23
CA MET A 1 7.09 -16.52 13.54
C MET A 1 8.13 -17.50 14.10
N PRO A 2 9.37 -17.48 13.62
CA PRO A 2 10.48 -18.29 14.15
C PRO A 2 10.71 -18.06 15.65
N SER A 3 11.16 -19.08 16.38
CA SER A 3 11.38 -19.03 17.84
C SER A 3 12.43 -18.00 18.24
N LYS A 4 13.52 -17.89 17.47
CA LYS A 4 14.59 -16.91 17.70
C LYS A 4 14.06 -15.47 17.60
N LEU A 5 13.39 -15.13 16.51
CA LEU A 5 12.80 -13.81 16.30
C LEU A 5 11.83 -13.42 17.43
N LYS A 6 11.06 -14.38 17.95
CA LYS A 6 10.20 -14.15 19.12
C LYS A 6 11.01 -13.74 20.36
N THR A 7 12.10 -14.44 20.65
CA THR A 7 12.98 -14.12 21.78
C THR A 7 13.60 -12.75 21.62
N ASP A 8 14.10 -12.43 20.42
CA ASP A 8 14.74 -11.14 20.13
C ASP A 8 13.74 -9.98 20.29
N ILE A 9 12.49 -10.13 19.83
CA ILE A 9 11.43 -9.13 20.00
C ILE A 9 11.12 -8.90 21.50
N VAL A 10 11.02 -9.98 22.29
CA VAL A 10 10.74 -9.86 23.74
C VAL A 10 11.89 -9.16 24.47
N GLU A 11 13.14 -9.50 24.13
CA GLU A 11 14.31 -8.85 24.70
C GLU A 11 14.34 -7.35 24.37
N LEU A 12 14.06 -6.99 23.11
CA LEU A 12 13.97 -5.59 22.69
C LEU A 12 12.82 -4.85 23.36
N GLY A 13 11.66 -5.50 23.54
CA GLY A 13 10.54 -4.94 24.29
C GLY A 13 10.95 -4.53 25.69
N GLY A 14 11.72 -5.38 26.39
CA GLY A 14 12.27 -5.04 27.71
C GLY A 14 13.18 -3.81 27.72
N LYS A 15 13.90 -3.52 26.62
CA LYS A 15 14.82 -2.38 26.49
C LYS A 15 14.17 -1.09 26.03
N THR A 16 12.99 -1.20 25.44
CA THR A 16 12.24 -0.10 24.82
C THR A 16 10.96 0.22 25.57
N GLU A 17 10.74 -0.38 26.74
CA GLU A 17 9.46 -0.33 27.46
C GLU A 17 8.26 -0.70 26.56
N GLU A 18 8.48 -1.70 25.70
CA GLU A 18 7.51 -2.21 24.72
C GLU A 18 7.18 -1.22 23.58
N TRP A 19 7.87 -0.07 23.49
CA TRP A 19 7.65 0.91 22.43
C TRP A 19 8.35 0.57 21.11
N CYS A 20 7.59 0.64 20.01
CA CYS A 20 8.10 0.54 18.65
C CYS A 20 8.01 1.90 17.96
N VAL A 21 9.10 2.67 18.02
CA VAL A 21 9.16 4.07 17.55
C VAL A 21 9.00 4.22 16.03
N ILE A 22 9.16 3.14 15.27
CA ILE A 22 9.17 3.22 13.81
C ILE A 22 7.87 3.75 13.20
N MET A 23 6.72 3.44 13.83
CA MET A 23 5.41 3.87 13.33
C MET A 23 5.19 5.38 13.47
N ASP A 24 5.96 6.03 14.34
CA ASP A 24 5.81 7.46 14.62
C ASP A 24 6.90 8.30 13.96
N LEU A 25 7.91 7.69 13.33
CA LEU A 25 8.98 8.42 12.65
C LEU A 25 8.45 9.32 11.54
N CYS A 26 7.40 8.90 10.82
CA CYS A 26 6.76 9.70 9.78
C CYS A 26 6.10 11.00 10.31
N ASN A 27 5.85 11.11 11.63
CA ASN A 27 5.40 12.36 12.24
C ASN A 27 6.55 13.35 12.43
N CYS A 28 7.76 12.85 12.62
CA CYS A 28 8.95 13.63 12.97
C CYS A 28 9.86 13.88 11.75
N TYR A 29 9.85 12.99 10.77
CA TYR A 29 10.77 12.98 9.64
C TYR A 29 10.01 12.78 8.32
N GLU A 30 10.03 13.78 7.45
CA GLU A 30 9.39 13.73 6.12
C GLU A 30 10.00 12.65 5.19
N ALA A 31 11.22 12.20 5.49
CA ALA A 31 11.90 11.14 4.75
C ALA A 31 11.31 9.74 5.00
N CYS A 32 10.45 9.59 6.02
CA CYS A 32 9.83 8.32 6.37
C CYS A 32 8.41 8.21 5.79
N ASP A 33 8.11 7.07 5.18
CA ASP A 33 6.80 6.72 4.63
C ASP A 33 6.30 5.44 5.30
N ASP A 34 5.07 5.44 5.79
CA ASP A 34 4.43 4.29 6.45
C ASP A 34 4.25 3.09 5.50
N PHE A 35 4.22 3.33 4.19
CA PHE A 35 4.18 2.26 3.19
C PHE A 35 5.57 1.76 2.80
N ASN A 36 6.64 2.51 3.09
CA ASN A 36 8.01 2.11 2.81
C ASN A 36 8.78 1.77 4.10
N ILE A 37 8.30 0.73 4.79
CA ILE A 37 8.80 0.29 6.09
C ILE A 37 10.31 0.01 6.05
N ILE A 38 10.83 -0.62 5.00
CA ILE A 38 12.27 -0.87 4.89
C ILE A 38 13.07 0.41 4.78
N ALA A 39 12.61 1.40 4.00
CA ALA A 39 13.27 2.70 3.94
C ALA A 39 13.23 3.41 5.30
N ALA A 40 12.11 3.34 6.03
CA ALA A 40 12.01 3.89 7.37
C ALA A 40 12.97 3.20 8.36
N ILE A 41 13.12 1.87 8.30
CA ILE A 41 14.09 1.16 9.15
C ILE A 41 15.53 1.55 8.77
N ASN A 42 15.84 1.66 7.48
CA ASN A 42 17.17 2.09 7.02
C ASN A 42 17.48 3.52 7.46
N PHE A 43 16.51 4.42 7.33
CA PHE A 43 16.63 5.80 7.80
C PHE A 43 16.92 5.82 9.31
N LEU A 44 16.19 5.03 10.10
CA LEU A 44 16.42 4.88 11.53
C LEU A 44 17.82 4.34 11.85
N GLU A 45 18.34 3.43 11.02
CA GLU A 45 19.72 2.90 11.12
C GLU A 45 20.77 3.96 10.78
N ASP A 46 20.48 4.88 9.86
CA ASP A 46 21.39 5.94 9.43
C ASP A 46 21.34 7.18 10.34
N LEU A 47 20.28 7.35 11.15
CA LEU A 47 20.14 8.48 12.06
C LEU A 47 21.31 8.57 13.04
N PRO A 48 21.86 9.76 13.32
CA PRO A 48 22.82 9.94 14.40
C PRO A 48 22.25 9.41 15.72
N LEU A 49 23.09 8.79 16.54
CA LEU A 49 22.68 8.18 17.81
C LEU A 49 21.91 9.16 18.73
N THR A 50 22.27 10.44 18.71
CA THR A 50 21.56 11.50 19.43
C THR A 50 20.11 11.66 18.95
N SER A 51 19.88 11.69 17.64
CA SER A 51 18.54 11.81 17.05
C SER A 51 17.73 10.51 17.19
N PHE A 52 18.42 9.36 17.19
CA PHE A 52 17.81 8.08 17.54
C PHE A 52 17.32 8.09 18.99
N HIS A 53 18.09 8.61 19.94
CA HIS A 53 17.65 8.76 21.34
C HIS A 53 16.46 9.68 21.48
N GLU A 54 16.48 10.83 20.80
CA GLU A 54 15.37 11.78 20.81
C GLU A 54 14.06 11.13 20.33
N ALA A 55 14.13 10.26 19.33
CA ALA A 55 12.96 9.53 18.83
C ALA A 55 12.32 8.63 19.91
N TYR A 56 13.12 8.03 20.79
CA TYR A 56 12.65 7.24 21.93
C TYR A 56 12.35 8.08 23.19
N ALA A 57 12.98 9.24 23.35
CA ALA A 57 12.82 10.10 24.51
C ALA A 57 11.37 10.57 24.70
N LYS A 58 10.62 10.73 23.60
CA LYS A 58 9.19 11.04 23.59
C LYS A 58 8.33 10.04 24.39
N TYR A 59 8.78 8.79 24.53
CA TYR A 59 7.96 7.70 25.04
C TYR A 59 8.24 7.26 26.47
N ASN A 60 9.40 7.62 27.09
CA ASN A 60 9.61 7.58 28.56
C ASN A 60 11.04 7.88 29.09
N ASN A 61 11.83 8.80 28.51
CA ASN A 61 13.24 8.96 28.92
C ASN A 61 14.04 7.63 28.86
N ILE A 62 13.85 6.84 27.79
CA ILE A 62 14.53 5.54 27.62
C ILE A 62 16.05 5.76 27.61
N THR A 63 16.75 5.25 28.64
CA THR A 63 18.20 5.42 28.80
C THR A 63 19.02 4.22 28.29
N GLU A 64 18.38 3.10 27.97
CA GLU A 64 19.08 1.87 27.54
C GLU A 64 19.37 1.81 26.03
N CYS A 65 18.71 2.62 25.22
CA CYS A 65 18.93 2.67 23.77
C CYS A 65 20.16 3.51 23.40
N THR A 66 21.23 3.46 24.19
CA THR A 66 22.28 4.48 24.21
C THR A 66 23.51 4.22 23.36
N ASP A 67 23.59 3.09 22.65
CA ASP A 67 24.73 2.74 21.81
C ASP A 67 24.36 2.16 20.43
N GLU A 68 25.32 2.21 19.50
CA GLU A 68 25.15 1.76 18.11
C GLU A 68 24.86 0.25 17.99
N LYS A 69 25.29 -0.57 18.96
CA LYS A 69 25.02 -2.02 18.93
C LYS A 69 23.54 -2.29 19.21
N VAL A 70 22.96 -1.58 20.18
CA VAL A 70 21.53 -1.68 20.50
C VAL A 70 20.70 -1.19 19.31
N LYS A 71 21.06 -0.04 18.73
CA LYS A 71 20.40 0.50 17.53
C LYS A 71 20.44 -0.49 16.36
N SER A 72 21.60 -1.04 16.04
CA SER A 72 21.75 -2.05 14.98
C SER A 72 20.97 -3.34 15.27
N LYS A 73 20.88 -3.75 16.54
CA LYS A 73 20.05 -4.90 16.94
C LYS A 73 18.56 -4.60 16.73
N ILE A 74 18.09 -3.40 17.11
CA ILE A 74 16.69 -2.98 16.91
C ILE A 74 16.33 -3.00 15.42
N THR A 75 17.11 -2.31 14.58
CA THR A 75 16.83 -2.23 13.14
C THR A 75 16.92 -3.59 12.46
N GLY A 76 17.87 -4.44 12.86
CA GLY A 76 18.00 -5.81 12.39
C GLY A 76 16.77 -6.68 12.70
N VAL A 77 16.28 -6.64 13.94
CA VAL A 77 15.08 -7.39 14.35
C VAL A 77 13.83 -6.86 13.65
N LEU A 78 13.69 -5.55 13.48
CA LEU A 78 12.58 -4.95 12.72
C LEU A 78 12.58 -5.41 11.25
N LYS A 79 13.75 -5.46 10.61
CA LYS A 79 13.90 -6.00 9.24
C LYS A 79 13.49 -7.47 9.18
N GLU A 80 14.00 -8.29 10.10
CA GLU A 80 13.67 -9.72 10.14
C GLU A 80 12.17 -9.94 10.38
N TYR A 81 11.56 -9.18 11.30
CA TYR A 81 10.12 -9.19 11.55
C TYR A 81 9.33 -8.81 10.30
N TYR A 82 9.71 -7.72 9.63
CA TYR A 82 9.08 -7.28 8.40
C TYR A 82 9.10 -8.38 7.34
N PHE A 83 10.27 -8.93 6.98
CA PHE A 83 10.37 -9.95 5.93
C PHE A 83 9.69 -11.27 6.29
N THR A 84 9.70 -11.63 7.58
CA THR A 84 9.18 -12.93 8.01
C THR A 84 7.67 -12.92 8.21
N CYS A 85 7.13 -11.81 8.72
CA CYS A 85 5.74 -11.73 9.16
C CYS A 85 4.90 -10.73 8.37
N PHE A 86 5.46 -9.61 7.93
CA PHE A 86 4.66 -8.47 7.44
C PHE A 86 4.71 -8.26 5.92
N GLU A 87 5.83 -8.55 5.26
CA GLU A 87 6.06 -8.27 3.82
C GLU A 87 4.97 -8.90 2.93
N LYS A 88 4.54 -10.11 3.28
CA LYS A 88 3.48 -10.77 2.53
C LYS A 88 2.17 -10.03 2.72
N GLU A 89 1.79 -9.70 3.95
CA GLU A 89 0.53 -9.04 4.27
C GLU A 89 0.44 -7.64 3.66
N ILE A 90 1.50 -6.83 3.82
CA ILE A 90 1.52 -5.46 3.27
C ILE A 90 1.38 -5.45 1.75
N ARG A 91 1.93 -6.45 1.04
CA ARG A 91 1.79 -6.57 -0.42
C ARG A 91 0.33 -6.70 -0.87
N TYR A 92 -0.55 -7.27 -0.04
CA TYR A 92 -1.99 -7.36 -0.31
C TYR A 92 -2.72 -6.09 0.15
N VAL A 93 -2.39 -5.61 1.34
CA VAL A 93 -3.12 -4.53 2.00
C VAL A 93 -2.79 -3.14 1.43
N GLU A 94 -1.54 -2.87 1.05
CA GLU A 94 -1.06 -1.56 0.57
C GLU A 94 -1.86 -1.05 -0.64
N PRO A 95 -2.08 -1.83 -1.72
CA PRO A 95 -2.87 -1.34 -2.86
C PRO A 95 -4.30 -0.93 -2.48
N LEU A 96 -4.93 -1.68 -1.56
CA LEU A 96 -6.27 -1.35 -1.06
C LEU A 96 -6.26 -0.07 -0.21
N LEU A 97 -5.26 0.08 0.66
CA LEU A 97 -5.09 1.29 1.47
C LEU A 97 -4.86 2.51 0.58
N VAL A 98 -3.93 2.44 -0.38
CA VAL A 98 -3.62 3.53 -1.31
C VAL A 98 -4.84 3.93 -2.14
N ARG A 99 -5.63 2.95 -2.63
CA ARG A 99 -6.86 3.23 -3.38
C ARG A 99 -7.88 3.98 -2.53
N ASN A 100 -8.18 3.48 -1.35
CA ASN A 100 -9.16 4.12 -0.49
C ASN A 100 -8.65 5.48 0.01
N LEU A 101 -7.35 5.61 0.31
CA LEU A 101 -6.73 6.90 0.64
C LEU A 101 -6.92 7.93 -0.46
N ARG A 102 -6.74 7.54 -1.74
CA ARG A 102 -7.00 8.43 -2.88
C ARG A 102 -8.46 8.87 -2.93
N ARG A 103 -9.40 7.95 -2.72
CA ARG A 103 -10.84 8.24 -2.70
C ARG A 103 -11.20 9.21 -1.58
N GLU A 104 -10.72 8.98 -0.36
CA GLU A 104 -10.95 9.89 0.78
C GLU A 104 -10.28 11.25 0.54
N SER A 105 -9.07 11.28 -0.02
CA SER A 105 -8.37 12.51 -0.41
C SER A 105 -9.15 13.32 -1.45
N GLU A 106 -9.74 12.68 -2.46
CA GLU A 106 -10.61 13.32 -3.46
C GLU A 106 -11.87 13.91 -2.82
N GLN A 107 -12.55 13.16 -1.94
CA GLN A 107 -13.72 13.65 -1.21
C GLN A 107 -13.37 14.85 -0.32
N CYS A 108 -12.23 14.81 0.37
CA CYS A 108 -11.72 15.91 1.17
C CYS A 108 -11.43 17.14 0.29
N ARG A 109 -10.78 16.97 -0.87
CA ARG A 109 -10.53 18.07 -1.82
C ARG A 109 -11.82 18.71 -2.34
N HIS A 110 -12.84 17.90 -2.63
CA HIS A 110 -14.13 18.41 -3.11
C HIS A 110 -14.95 19.14 -2.05
N SER A 111 -14.95 18.65 -0.80
CA SER A 111 -15.79 19.20 0.27
C SER A 111 -15.07 20.25 1.14
N GLY A 112 -13.75 20.27 1.13
CA GLY A 112 -12.90 21.04 2.04
C GLY A 112 -12.63 20.32 3.35
N ILE A 113 -11.42 20.50 3.89
CA ILE A 113 -10.91 19.74 5.04
C ILE A 113 -11.80 19.82 6.29
N LEU A 114 -12.33 21.01 6.62
CA LEU A 114 -13.21 21.17 7.79
C LEU A 114 -14.53 20.40 7.63
N LYS A 115 -15.17 20.49 6.46
CA LYS A 115 -16.42 19.75 6.20
C LYS A 115 -16.20 18.25 6.16
N TYR A 116 -15.03 17.82 5.67
CA TYR A 116 -14.63 16.43 5.70
C TYR A 116 -14.46 15.93 7.14
N ILE A 117 -13.70 16.66 7.98
CA ILE A 117 -13.46 16.33 9.39
C ILE A 117 -14.75 16.24 10.19
N ALA A 118 -15.68 17.18 10.01
CA ALA A 118 -16.98 17.15 10.69
C ALA A 118 -17.80 15.88 10.40
N LYS A 119 -17.55 15.20 9.27
CA LYS A 119 -18.24 13.96 8.91
C LYS A 119 -17.56 12.71 9.47
N LEU A 120 -16.32 12.81 9.94
CA LEU A 120 -15.55 11.64 10.39
C LEU A 120 -16.16 10.99 11.61
N HIS A 121 -16.70 11.79 12.54
CA HIS A 121 -17.33 11.28 13.75
C HIS A 121 -18.26 12.32 14.38
N ASN A 122 -19.38 11.88 14.95
CA ASN A 122 -20.34 12.73 15.66
C ASN A 122 -19.80 13.39 16.96
N ARG A 123 -18.57 13.08 17.36
CA ARG A 123 -17.91 13.63 18.56
C ARG A 123 -17.04 14.82 18.22
N ILE A 124 -16.86 15.10 16.93
CA ILE A 124 -16.15 16.29 16.47
C ILE A 124 -17.20 17.36 16.20
N GLU A 125 -17.03 18.48 16.86
CA GLU A 125 -17.73 19.72 16.58
C GLU A 125 -16.69 20.75 16.12
N ILE A 126 -17.08 21.61 15.18
CA ILE A 126 -16.21 22.62 14.61
C ILE A 126 -16.85 23.97 14.86
N THR A 127 -16.16 24.83 15.61
CA THR A 127 -16.56 26.23 15.79
C THR A 127 -15.85 27.12 14.77
N ASN A 128 -16.01 28.43 14.87
CA ASN A 128 -15.32 29.37 13.98
C ASN A 128 -13.80 29.41 14.24
N ASP A 129 -13.34 28.95 15.41
CA ASP A 129 -11.99 29.16 15.92
C ASP A 129 -11.34 27.91 16.52
N ALA A 130 -12.05 26.78 16.63
CA ALA A 130 -11.52 25.57 17.26
C ALA A 130 -12.18 24.27 16.77
N PHE A 131 -11.45 23.17 16.95
CA PHE A 131 -12.03 21.82 17.02
C PHE A 131 -12.44 21.51 18.46
N LEU A 132 -13.67 21.01 18.62
CA LEU A 132 -14.21 20.51 19.86
C LEU A 132 -14.36 18.99 19.77
N PHE A 133 -13.72 18.26 20.68
CA PHE A 133 -13.76 16.81 20.71
C PHE A 133 -14.40 16.29 22.00
N HIS A 134 -15.57 15.68 21.85
CA HIS A 134 -16.39 15.17 22.94
C HIS A 134 -16.00 13.73 23.27
N LYS A 135 -15.01 13.54 24.16
CA LYS A 135 -14.59 12.21 24.67
C LYS A 135 -15.13 12.02 26.10
N TYR A 136 -14.27 11.64 27.05
CA TYR A 136 -14.60 11.59 28.48
C TYR A 136 -14.69 12.98 29.12
N LYS A 137 -14.10 13.97 28.44
CA LYS A 137 -14.21 15.40 28.70
C LYS A 137 -14.23 16.12 27.36
N LEU A 138 -14.60 17.40 27.38
CA LEU A 138 -14.45 18.25 26.21
C LEU A 138 -12.97 18.62 26.05
N PHE A 139 -12.44 18.36 24.86
CA PHE A 139 -11.14 18.87 24.44
C PHE A 139 -11.37 19.98 23.42
N THR A 140 -10.68 21.10 23.61
CA THR A 140 -10.73 22.25 22.72
C THR A 140 -9.35 22.44 22.11
N VAL A 141 -9.28 22.39 20.79
CA VAL A 141 -8.05 22.58 20.01
C VAL A 141 -8.23 23.83 19.13
N PRO A 142 -7.73 25.00 19.57
CA PRO A 142 -7.84 26.24 18.80
C PRO A 142 -7.11 26.15 17.45
N PHE A 143 -7.66 26.75 16.40
CA PHE A 143 -7.00 26.79 15.09
C PHE A 143 -5.69 27.57 15.09
N THR A 144 -5.49 28.43 16.09
CA THR A 144 -4.22 29.15 16.30
C THR A 144 -3.12 28.28 16.91
N SER A 145 -3.43 27.07 17.39
CA SER A 145 -2.46 26.21 18.09
C SER A 145 -1.79 25.19 17.17
N PHE A 146 -2.06 25.19 15.86
CA PHE A 146 -1.47 24.28 14.89
C PHE A 146 -1.43 24.92 13.50
N SER A 147 -0.47 24.52 12.67
CA SER A 147 -0.36 24.94 11.27
C SER A 147 -0.85 23.88 10.28
N ARG A 148 -0.97 22.63 10.72
CA ARG A 148 -1.29 21.47 9.87
C ARG A 148 -2.36 20.56 10.46
N ILE A 149 -3.19 20.03 9.58
CA ILE A 149 -4.15 18.96 9.89
C ILE A 149 -3.73 17.71 9.13
N VAL A 150 -3.54 16.61 9.85
CA VAL A 150 -3.18 15.32 9.27
C VAL A 150 -4.32 14.34 9.45
N VAL A 151 -4.75 13.72 8.35
CA VAL A 151 -5.71 12.62 8.37
C VAL A 151 -4.95 11.34 8.06
N ARG A 152 -4.82 10.46 9.04
CA ARG A 152 -4.23 9.12 8.87
C ARG A 152 -5.32 8.10 8.65
N ILE A 153 -5.00 7.05 7.92
CA ILE A 153 -5.88 5.90 7.75
C ILE A 153 -5.27 4.69 8.45
N SER A 154 -6.10 3.83 9.04
CA SER A 154 -5.63 2.57 9.62
C SER A 154 -6.66 1.47 9.46
N SER A 155 -6.21 0.27 9.07
CA SER A 155 -7.04 -0.95 9.04
C SER A 155 -7.21 -1.61 10.41
N TYR A 156 -6.43 -1.20 11.42
CA TYR A 156 -6.35 -1.88 12.73
C TYR A 156 -6.96 -1.08 13.89
N ILE A 157 -7.55 0.10 13.64
CA ILE A 157 -8.25 0.85 14.69
C ILE A 157 -9.69 0.32 14.85
N ASP A 158 -10.00 -0.17 16.05
CA ASP A 158 -11.32 -0.70 16.42
C ASP A 158 -11.73 -0.14 17.81
N PRO A 159 -12.97 0.34 18.03
CA PRO A 159 -13.88 1.05 17.15
C PRO A 159 -13.79 2.58 17.36
N HIS A 160 -12.58 3.14 17.50
CA HIS A 160 -12.39 4.53 17.93
C HIS A 160 -11.65 5.38 16.89
N LEU A 161 -12.24 6.53 16.54
CA LEU A 161 -11.51 7.65 15.99
C LEU A 161 -10.44 8.07 17.00
N LEU A 162 -9.17 8.02 16.59
CA LEU A 162 -8.07 8.57 17.39
C LEU A 162 -7.84 10.00 16.93
N MET A 163 -7.94 10.93 17.88
CA MET A 163 -7.50 12.30 17.69
C MET A 163 -6.26 12.49 18.53
N ASP A 164 -5.22 13.01 17.92
CA ASP A 164 -3.98 13.40 18.59
C ASP A 164 -3.67 14.87 18.30
N TYR A 165 -2.99 15.54 19.21
CA TYR A 165 -2.54 16.92 18.99
C TYR A 165 -1.16 17.09 19.60
N GLU A 166 -0.19 17.44 18.77
CA GLU A 166 1.20 17.63 19.18
C GLU A 166 1.80 18.84 18.50
N GLN A 167 2.46 19.69 19.31
CA GLN A 167 3.28 20.85 18.94
C GLN A 167 2.63 21.87 17.98
N ASP A 168 2.39 21.46 16.74
CA ASP A 168 1.95 22.27 15.60
C ASP A 168 0.97 21.52 14.67
N MET A 169 0.43 20.38 15.10
CA MET A 169 -0.42 19.53 14.29
C MET A 169 -1.60 18.96 15.08
N VAL A 170 -2.75 18.83 14.40
CA VAL A 170 -3.84 17.95 14.83
C VAL A 170 -3.96 16.73 13.91
N GLN A 171 -4.00 15.54 14.49
CA GLN A 171 -4.15 14.27 13.79
C GLN A 171 -5.56 13.70 13.95
N PHE A 172 -6.11 13.17 12.87
CA PHE A 172 -7.30 12.32 12.88
C PHE A 172 -6.98 10.98 12.24
N THR A 173 -6.96 9.89 13.02
CA THR A 173 -6.78 8.54 12.48
C THR A 173 -8.13 7.89 12.26
N ILE A 174 -8.49 7.69 10.99
CA ILE A 174 -9.77 7.12 10.57
C ILE A 174 -9.65 5.65 10.24
N ARG A 175 -10.72 4.91 10.53
CA ARG A 175 -10.78 3.49 10.21
C ARG A 175 -10.89 3.34 8.71
N MET A 176 -9.97 2.60 8.13
CA MET A 176 -10.09 2.14 6.77
C MET A 176 -10.82 0.80 6.76
N HIS A 177 -12.03 0.79 6.21
CA HIS A 177 -12.69 -0.46 5.90
C HIS A 177 -11.97 -1.07 4.70
N LEU A 178 -11.09 -2.03 4.98
CA LEU A 178 -10.66 -3.00 3.99
C LEU A 178 -11.90 -3.84 3.63
N ASN A 179 -12.72 -3.32 2.72
CA ASN A 179 -13.82 -4.09 2.15
C ASN A 179 -13.18 -5.34 1.54
N LYS A 180 -13.54 -6.52 2.05
CA LYS A 180 -13.49 -7.72 1.21
C LYS A 180 -14.21 -7.34 -0.07
N GLY A 181 -13.54 -7.47 -1.22
CA GLY A 181 -14.17 -7.24 -2.52
C GLY A 181 -15.52 -7.97 -2.59
N GLU A 182 -16.46 -7.48 -3.40
CA GLU A 182 -17.65 -8.27 -3.74
C GLU A 182 -17.22 -9.72 -4.03
N GLU A 183 -17.92 -10.71 -3.45
CA GLU A 183 -17.59 -12.14 -3.61
C GLU A 183 -17.59 -12.57 -5.10
N SER A 184 -18.20 -11.76 -5.97
CA SER A 184 -18.15 -11.94 -7.41
C SER A 184 -16.80 -11.50 -8.01
N VAL A 185 -16.14 -12.43 -8.70
CA VAL A 185 -14.94 -12.16 -9.50
C VAL A 185 -15.19 -11.02 -10.49
N PRO A 186 -14.35 -9.96 -10.52
CA PRO A 186 -14.44 -8.90 -11.51
C PRO A 186 -14.44 -9.46 -12.93
N ARG A 187 -15.42 -9.06 -13.75
CA ARG A 187 -15.62 -9.64 -15.10
C ARG A 187 -14.38 -9.49 -15.98
N ASP A 188 -13.72 -8.34 -15.89
CA ASP A 188 -12.51 -8.06 -16.68
C ASP A 188 -11.34 -8.94 -16.25
N LEU A 189 -11.12 -9.12 -14.94
CA LEU A 189 -10.12 -10.05 -14.41
C LEU A 189 -10.40 -11.49 -14.90
N LEU A 190 -11.63 -11.96 -14.74
CA LEU A 190 -12.01 -13.32 -15.16
C LEU A 190 -11.82 -13.52 -16.66
N ARG A 191 -12.13 -12.50 -17.48
CA ARG A 191 -11.96 -12.53 -18.93
C ARG A 191 -10.49 -12.67 -19.31
N VAL A 192 -9.61 -11.86 -18.71
CA VAL A 192 -8.16 -11.91 -18.97
C VAL A 192 -7.58 -13.25 -18.53
N VAL A 193 -7.91 -13.73 -17.34
CA VAL A 193 -7.42 -15.02 -16.83
C VAL A 193 -7.87 -16.18 -17.73
N LYS A 194 -9.13 -16.21 -18.18
CA LYS A 194 -9.61 -17.21 -19.15
C LYS A 194 -8.86 -17.14 -20.48
N ALA A 195 -8.56 -15.93 -20.96
CA ALA A 195 -7.77 -15.75 -22.18
C ALA A 195 -6.31 -16.20 -22.01
N LEU A 196 -5.76 -16.18 -20.80
CA LEU A 196 -4.38 -16.64 -20.54
C LEU A 196 -4.27 -18.13 -20.17
N SER A 197 -5.36 -18.76 -19.71
CA SER A 197 -5.41 -20.16 -19.27
C SER A 197 -5.41 -21.17 -20.44
N ASP A 198 -4.40 -21.09 -21.32
CA ASP A 198 -4.21 -21.99 -22.46
C ASP A 198 -2.76 -21.97 -22.91
N GLU A 199 -2.18 -23.16 -23.06
CA GLU A 199 -0.76 -23.34 -23.39
C GLU A 199 -0.38 -22.70 -24.74
N THR A 200 -1.24 -22.83 -25.75
CA THR A 200 -0.99 -22.26 -27.08
C THR A 200 -1.03 -20.74 -27.04
N ARG A 201 -1.99 -20.16 -26.31
CA ARG A 201 -2.06 -18.70 -26.11
C ARG A 201 -0.83 -18.16 -25.40
N LEU A 202 -0.32 -18.84 -24.38
CA LEU A 202 0.93 -18.45 -23.71
C LEU A 202 2.14 -18.54 -24.65
N LYS A 203 2.22 -19.57 -25.50
CA LYS A 203 3.27 -19.68 -26.54
C LYS A 203 3.19 -18.53 -27.55
N ILE A 204 1.98 -18.17 -28.00
CA ILE A 204 1.74 -17.02 -28.90
C ILE A 204 2.23 -15.72 -28.24
N LEU A 205 1.84 -15.46 -26.99
CA LEU A 205 2.23 -14.26 -26.26
C LEU A 205 3.75 -14.14 -26.10
N ARG A 206 4.43 -15.24 -25.78
CA ARG A 206 5.90 -15.26 -25.68
C ARG A 206 6.58 -14.84 -26.98
N ARG A 207 6.02 -15.19 -28.14
CA ARG A 207 6.56 -14.78 -29.44
C ARG A 207 6.27 -13.32 -29.73
N ILE A 208 5.01 -12.90 -29.58
CA ILE A 208 4.59 -11.50 -29.79
C ILE A 208 5.37 -10.54 -28.88
N PHE A 209 5.71 -10.96 -27.65
CA PHE A 209 6.53 -10.17 -26.73
C PHE A 209 7.94 -9.91 -27.27
N LYS A 210 8.55 -10.90 -27.94
CA LYS A 210 9.88 -10.75 -28.52
C LYS A 210 9.87 -9.88 -29.77
N GLN A 211 8.84 -10.03 -30.60
CA GLN A 211 8.65 -9.27 -31.83
C GLN A 211 7.19 -9.30 -32.24
N ARG A 212 6.71 -8.24 -32.91
CA ARG A 212 5.39 -8.26 -33.54
C ARG A 212 5.30 -9.40 -34.57
N GLU A 213 4.19 -10.14 -34.55
CA GLU A 213 4.00 -11.33 -35.39
C GLU A 213 2.69 -11.26 -36.17
N THR A 214 2.62 -11.97 -37.29
CA THR A 214 1.39 -12.16 -38.08
C THR A 214 0.76 -13.52 -37.78
N THR A 215 -0.52 -13.71 -38.14
CA THR A 215 -1.19 -15.01 -38.02
C THR A 215 -0.44 -16.11 -38.76
N GLN A 216 0.03 -15.83 -39.98
CA GLN A 216 0.73 -16.80 -40.82
C GLN A 216 2.08 -17.21 -40.21
N SER A 217 2.86 -16.24 -39.70
CA SER A 217 4.13 -16.51 -39.03
C SER A 217 3.95 -17.38 -37.79
N LEU A 218 2.96 -17.03 -36.94
CA LEU A 218 2.63 -17.82 -35.76
C LEU A 218 2.16 -19.23 -36.10
N ALA A 219 1.37 -19.40 -37.17
CA ALA A 219 0.89 -20.69 -37.63
C ALA A 219 2.05 -21.60 -38.07
N ALA A 220 2.98 -21.07 -38.87
CA ALA A 220 4.16 -21.80 -39.31
C ALA A 220 5.05 -22.23 -38.12
N GLU A 221 5.33 -21.31 -37.21
CA GLU A 221 6.22 -21.53 -36.07
C GLU A 221 5.64 -22.48 -35.02
N LEU A 222 4.33 -22.40 -34.76
CA LEU A 222 3.66 -23.26 -33.80
C LEU A 222 3.18 -24.58 -34.41
N LYS A 223 3.38 -24.79 -35.72
CA LYS A 223 2.88 -25.94 -36.49
C LYS A 223 1.37 -26.13 -36.33
N LEU A 224 0.64 -25.03 -36.43
CA LEU A 224 -0.83 -24.96 -36.33
C LEU A 224 -1.43 -24.41 -37.62
N THR A 225 -2.72 -24.64 -37.83
CA THR A 225 -3.44 -23.98 -38.92
C THR A 225 -3.67 -22.50 -38.61
N GLU A 226 -3.69 -21.65 -39.64
CA GLU A 226 -4.01 -20.23 -39.47
C GLU A 226 -5.39 -20.01 -38.82
N ALA A 227 -6.37 -20.87 -39.12
CA ALA A 227 -7.68 -20.83 -38.50
C ALA A 227 -7.62 -21.08 -36.98
N CYS A 228 -6.76 -22.01 -36.53
CA CYS A 228 -6.53 -22.27 -35.11
C CYS A 228 -5.88 -21.06 -34.42
N VAL A 229 -4.80 -20.53 -35.01
CA VAL A 229 -4.09 -19.35 -34.49
C VAL A 229 -5.00 -18.12 -34.46
N SER A 230 -5.83 -17.92 -35.49
CA SER A 230 -6.78 -16.81 -35.57
C SER A 230 -7.80 -16.84 -34.41
N LYS A 231 -8.30 -18.02 -34.03
CA LYS A 231 -9.19 -18.17 -32.87
C LYS A 231 -8.48 -17.76 -31.57
N HIS A 232 -7.24 -18.18 -31.38
CA HIS A 232 -6.45 -17.79 -30.20
C HIS A 232 -6.18 -16.28 -30.15
N LEU A 233 -5.77 -15.68 -31.27
CA LEU A 233 -5.52 -14.25 -31.38
C LEU A 233 -6.79 -13.42 -31.13
N LYS A 234 -7.96 -13.89 -31.60
CA LYS A 234 -9.25 -13.26 -31.35
C LYS A 234 -9.55 -13.19 -29.85
N LEU A 235 -9.40 -14.30 -29.11
CA LEU A 235 -9.64 -14.33 -27.66
C LEU A 235 -8.70 -13.40 -26.89
N LEU A 236 -7.41 -13.37 -27.26
CA LEU A 236 -6.42 -12.51 -26.65
C LEU A 236 -6.68 -11.02 -26.95
N TYR A 237 -7.06 -10.69 -28.18
CA TYR A 237 -7.45 -9.35 -28.59
C TYR A 237 -8.71 -8.87 -27.86
N GLU A 238 -9.74 -9.71 -27.81
CA GLU A 238 -10.98 -9.40 -27.10
C GLU A 238 -10.72 -9.15 -25.60
N ALA A 239 -9.84 -9.92 -24.97
CA ALA A 239 -9.44 -9.71 -23.59
C ALA A 239 -8.57 -8.45 -23.37
N GLY A 240 -8.23 -7.69 -24.41
CA GLY A 240 -7.39 -6.49 -24.31
C GLY A 240 -5.90 -6.77 -24.12
N VAL A 241 -5.48 -8.04 -24.19
CA VAL A 241 -4.08 -8.48 -24.02
C VAL A 241 -3.25 -8.14 -25.26
N LEU A 242 -3.88 -8.08 -26.43
CA LEU A 242 -3.24 -7.71 -27.69
C LEU A 242 -3.92 -6.50 -28.31
N TYR A 243 -3.15 -5.74 -29.07
CA TYR A 243 -3.67 -4.87 -30.12
C TYR A 243 -3.12 -5.32 -31.47
N LYS A 244 -3.74 -4.85 -32.56
CA LYS A 244 -3.37 -5.22 -33.92
C LYS A 244 -3.30 -4.00 -34.81
N GLU A 245 -2.37 -4.01 -35.75
CA GLU A 245 -2.15 -2.95 -36.72
C GLU A 245 -2.06 -3.56 -38.11
N ARG A 246 -2.59 -2.86 -39.12
CA ARG A 246 -2.45 -3.27 -40.51
C ARG A 246 -1.26 -2.54 -41.13
N SER A 247 -0.31 -3.29 -41.68
CA SER A 247 0.81 -2.76 -42.45
C SER A 247 0.84 -3.46 -43.81
N GLY A 248 0.45 -2.71 -44.85
CA GLY A 248 0.23 -3.25 -46.19
C GLY A 248 -0.83 -4.36 -46.20
N ASN A 249 -0.42 -5.55 -46.68
CA ASN A 249 -1.28 -6.73 -46.78
C ASN A 249 -1.30 -7.58 -45.51
N TYR A 250 -0.55 -7.20 -44.47
CA TYR A 250 -0.39 -7.99 -43.26
C TYR A 250 -1.03 -7.32 -42.05
N ILE A 251 -1.53 -8.14 -41.12
CA ILE A 251 -1.97 -7.72 -39.79
C ILE A 251 -0.91 -8.19 -38.80
N TYR A 252 -0.30 -7.24 -38.10
CA TYR A 252 0.65 -7.48 -37.03
C TYR A 252 -0.03 -7.37 -35.68
N TYR A 253 0.30 -8.29 -34.78
CA TYR A 253 -0.15 -8.28 -33.41
C TYR A 253 0.97 -7.81 -32.49
N TYR A 254 0.57 -7.06 -31.47
CA TYR A 254 1.45 -6.50 -30.46
C TYR A 254 0.89 -6.78 -29.07
N LEU A 255 1.79 -6.98 -28.11
CA LEU A 255 1.42 -7.16 -26.72
C LEU A 255 1.02 -5.82 -26.10
N ASN A 256 -0.13 -5.79 -25.42
CA ASN A 256 -0.48 -4.70 -24.52
C ASN A 256 0.17 -4.97 -23.15
N THR A 257 1.42 -4.54 -22.98
CA THR A 257 2.18 -4.74 -21.73
C THR A 257 1.46 -4.15 -20.53
N SER A 258 0.87 -2.95 -20.67
CA SER A 258 0.08 -2.32 -19.61
C SER A 258 -1.14 -3.13 -19.17
N ALA A 259 -1.74 -3.96 -20.04
CA ALA A 259 -2.81 -4.86 -19.64
C ALA A 259 -2.27 -6.07 -18.84
N ILE A 260 -1.09 -6.59 -19.18
CA ILE A 260 -0.44 -7.69 -18.46
C ILE A 260 0.03 -7.23 -17.07
N ASP A 261 0.67 -6.07 -16.99
CA ASP A 261 1.23 -5.53 -15.74
C ASP A 261 0.16 -5.28 -14.66
N LYS A 262 -1.10 -5.08 -15.08
CA LYS A 262 -2.25 -4.89 -14.18
C LYS A 262 -2.81 -6.20 -13.61
N ILE A 263 -2.46 -7.37 -14.16
CA ILE A 263 -3.06 -8.65 -13.75
C ILE A 263 -2.73 -9.00 -12.30
N PRO A 264 -1.45 -8.94 -11.84
CA PRO A 264 -1.15 -9.23 -10.43
C PRO A 264 -1.93 -8.30 -9.50
N TRP A 265 -1.97 -7.01 -9.83
CA TRP A 265 -2.72 -6.01 -9.07
C TRP A 265 -4.22 -6.32 -9.02
N ALA A 266 -4.84 -6.69 -10.15
CA ALA A 266 -6.27 -7.04 -10.20
C ALA A 266 -6.59 -8.34 -9.44
N ILE A 267 -5.68 -9.31 -9.42
CA ILE A 267 -5.82 -10.53 -8.61
C ILE A 267 -5.75 -10.18 -7.12
N TYR A 268 -4.76 -9.38 -6.72
CA TYR A 268 -4.63 -8.94 -5.32
C TYR A 268 -5.82 -8.08 -4.89
N GLU A 269 -6.29 -7.17 -5.75
CA GLU A 269 -7.50 -6.38 -5.53
C GLU A 269 -8.73 -7.25 -5.27
N TYR A 270 -8.86 -8.38 -5.96
CA TYR A 270 -9.96 -9.32 -5.73
C TYR A 270 -9.79 -10.16 -4.46
N MET A 271 -8.55 -10.51 -4.08
CA MET A 271 -8.28 -11.38 -2.94
C MET A 271 -8.47 -10.71 -1.58
N GLY A 272 -8.37 -9.38 -1.50
CA GLY A 272 -8.42 -8.61 -0.25
C GLY A 272 -7.02 -8.35 0.26
#